data_AF-A0A929KHK6-F1
#
_entry.id   AF-A0A929KHK6-F1
#
_cell.length_a   1.000
_cell.length_b   1.000
_cell.length_c   1.000
_cell.angle_alpha   90.00
_cell.angle_beta   90.00
_cell.angle_gamma   90.00
#
_symmetry.space_group_name_H-M   'P 1'
#
loop_
_entity.id
_entity.type
_entity.pdbx_description
1 polymer ?
#
loop_
_entity_poly.entity_id
_entity_poly.type
_entity_poly.pdbx_seq_one_letter_code
_entity_poly.pdbx_strand_id
1 'polypeptide(L)'
;MDKKLTGSEGRTFRRLEGGYAIDAHQVYYGKEMITGAVASHFEIVNEKSGISRDGTYYYKRATKLPVKDYQTFIHLKGEFWKDRYQVYSVSNPIDPGHLFIR
;
A
#
# COMPACT_ATOMS: atom_id res chain seq x y z
N MET A 1 -18.14 19.41 4.86
CA MET A 1 -16.99 19.93 5.63
C MET A 1 -15.74 19.31 5.06
N ASP A 2 -14.85 20.12 4.52
CA ASP A 2 -13.58 19.65 3.98
C ASP A 2 -12.60 19.46 5.15
N LYS A 3 -12.15 18.23 5.35
CA LYS A 3 -11.18 17.91 6.40
C LYS A 3 -9.78 18.08 5.82
N LYS A 4 -9.05 19.08 6.33
CA LYS A 4 -7.63 19.24 6.01
C LYS A 4 -6.85 18.02 6.49
N LEU A 5 -6.01 17.46 5.63
CA LEU A 5 -5.07 16.41 6.01
C LEU A 5 -3.94 17.08 6.81
N THR A 6 -3.82 16.75 8.10
CA THR A 6 -2.80 17.35 8.97
C THR A 6 -1.41 17.06 8.41
N GLY A 7 -0.57 18.09 8.29
CA GLY A 7 0.78 17.96 7.76
C GLY A 7 0.89 17.90 6.23
N SER A 8 -0.22 17.90 5.47
CA SER A 8 -0.17 17.83 4.00
C SER A 8 0.43 19.09 3.36
N GLU A 9 1.26 18.91 2.34
CA GLU A 9 1.80 20.00 1.54
C GLU A 9 0.98 20.21 0.25
N GLY A 10 0.05 21.16 0.30
CA GLY A 10 -0.88 21.44 -0.80
C GLY A 10 -0.21 21.89 -2.12
N ARG A 11 0.99 22.45 -2.09
CA ARG A 11 1.70 22.91 -3.31
C ARG A 11 2.17 21.77 -4.19
N THR A 12 2.57 20.67 -3.57
CA THR A 12 3.08 19.47 -4.23
C THR A 12 2.04 18.35 -4.31
N PHE A 13 0.86 18.57 -3.73
CA PHE A 13 -0.20 17.58 -3.70
C PHE A 13 -0.67 17.27 -5.12
N ARG A 14 -0.66 15.99 -5.47
CA ARG A 14 -1.19 15.48 -6.73
C ARG A 14 -1.93 14.18 -6.51
N ARG A 15 -3.03 14.01 -7.23
CA ARG A 15 -3.76 12.75 -7.26
C ARG A 15 -3.01 11.73 -8.12
N LEU A 16 -3.06 10.49 -7.70
CA LEU A 16 -2.63 9.32 -8.46
C LEU A 16 -3.87 8.50 -8.85
N GLU A 17 -3.66 7.43 -9.59
CA GLU A 17 -4.70 6.45 -9.93
C GLU A 17 -5.12 5.62 -8.71
N GLY A 18 -6.20 4.84 -8.83
CA GLY A 18 -6.59 3.87 -7.81
C GLY A 18 -6.99 4.44 -6.45
N GLY A 19 -7.32 5.74 -6.38
CA GLY A 19 -7.67 6.41 -5.13
C GLY A 19 -6.47 6.86 -4.29
N TYR A 20 -5.25 6.76 -4.83
CA TYR A 20 -4.05 7.27 -4.18
C TYR A 20 -3.84 8.76 -4.44
N ALA A 21 -3.12 9.41 -3.54
CA ALA A 21 -2.59 10.76 -3.72
C ALA A 21 -1.25 10.87 -3.00
N ILE A 22 -0.46 11.88 -3.35
CA ILE A 22 0.88 12.09 -2.82
C ILE A 22 1.18 13.58 -2.73
N ASP A 23 1.99 13.98 -1.75
CA ASP A 23 2.69 15.27 -1.74
C ASP A 23 4.21 15.05 -1.63
N ALA A 24 5.01 16.09 -1.40
CA ALA A 24 6.47 15.97 -1.30
C ALA A 24 6.96 14.99 -0.22
N HIS A 25 6.12 14.67 0.77
CA HIS A 25 6.51 13.96 1.99
C HIS A 25 5.65 12.74 2.31
N GLN A 26 4.39 12.74 1.88
CA GLN A 26 3.37 11.81 2.34
C GLN A 26 2.63 11.16 1.19
N VAL A 27 2.19 9.93 1.45
CA VAL A 27 1.31 9.17 0.57
C VAL A 27 -0.04 8.99 1.24
N TYR A 28 -1.10 9.04 0.44
CA TYR A 28 -2.47 8.95 0.89
C TYR A 28 -3.24 7.91 0.08
N TYR A 29 -4.19 7.24 0.72
CA TYR A 29 -5.23 6.47 0.07
C TYR A 29 -6.60 6.96 0.55
N GLY A 30 -7.41 7.49 -0.37
CA GLY A 30 -8.67 8.13 -0.02
C GLY A 30 -8.46 9.35 0.89
N LYS A 31 -8.86 9.23 2.17
CA LYS A 31 -8.71 10.28 3.20
C LYS A 31 -7.66 9.92 4.26
N GLU A 32 -6.95 8.80 4.09
CA GLU A 32 -6.02 8.26 5.07
C GLU A 32 -4.58 8.43 4.58
N MET A 33 -3.68 8.79 5.50
CA MET A 33 -2.25 8.78 5.26
C MET A 33 -1.71 7.36 5.40
N ILE A 34 -0.84 6.95 4.48
CA ILE A 34 -0.12 5.68 4.55
C ILE A 34 1.11 5.88 5.44
N THR A 35 0.96 5.59 6.72
CA THR A 35 2.02 5.85 7.72
C THR A 35 3.31 5.10 7.37
N GLY A 36 4.41 5.86 7.30
CA GLY A 36 5.75 5.33 7.05
C GLY A 36 6.07 5.01 5.59
N ALA A 37 5.18 5.31 4.65
CA ALA A 37 5.46 5.16 3.22
C ALA A 37 6.42 6.26 2.72
N VAL A 38 7.40 5.88 1.90
CA VAL A 38 8.36 6.80 1.29
C VAL A 38 7.79 7.39 0.00
N ALA A 39 7.29 8.62 0.06
CA ALA A 39 6.63 9.30 -1.07
C ALA A 39 7.47 9.31 -2.37
N SER A 40 8.77 9.61 -2.27
CA SER A 40 9.65 9.68 -3.45
C SER A 40 9.83 8.36 -4.21
N HIS A 41 9.53 7.23 -3.57
CA HIS A 41 9.67 5.88 -4.15
C HIS A 41 8.32 5.16 -4.28
N PHE A 42 7.21 5.86 -4.00
CA PHE A 42 5.89 5.24 -3.99
C PHE A 42 5.39 4.94 -5.40
N GLU A 43 5.00 3.69 -5.62
CA GLU A 43 4.47 3.22 -6.90
C GLU A 43 3.25 2.32 -6.70
N ILE A 44 2.29 2.44 -7.61
CA ILE A 44 1.10 1.59 -7.65
C ILE A 44 1.46 0.35 -8.47
N VAL A 45 1.42 -0.82 -7.82
CA VAL A 45 1.74 -2.12 -8.45
C VAL A 45 0.51 -2.70 -9.14
N ASN A 46 -0.66 -2.54 -8.51
CA ASN A 46 -1.93 -2.97 -9.08
C ASN A 46 -3.05 -2.06 -8.58
N GLU A 47 -3.55 -1.21 -9.47
CA GLU A 47 -4.60 -0.24 -9.17
C GLU A 47 -5.90 -0.92 -8.69
N LYS A 48 -6.36 -1.95 -9.42
CA LYS A 48 -7.65 -2.62 -9.16
C LYS A 48 -7.68 -3.32 -7.80
N SER A 49 -6.58 -3.97 -7.45
CA SER A 49 -6.46 -4.65 -6.15
C SER A 49 -5.92 -3.71 -5.06
N GLY A 50 -5.51 -2.49 -5.40
CA GLY A 50 -4.95 -1.51 -4.47
C GLY A 50 -3.61 -1.93 -3.87
N ILE A 51 -2.78 -2.67 -4.61
CA ILE A 51 -1.41 -3.01 -4.18
C ILE A 51 -0.46 -1.90 -4.62
N SER A 52 0.40 -1.46 -3.70
CA SER A 52 1.43 -0.45 -3.92
C SER A 52 2.69 -0.80 -3.14
N ARG A 53 3.80 -0.11 -3.41
CA ARG A 53 5.07 -0.27 -2.71
C ARG A 53 5.87 1.03 -2.72
N ASP A 54 6.90 1.11 -1.88
CA ASP A 54 7.73 2.32 -1.73
C ASP A 54 9.25 2.03 -1.77
N GLY A 55 9.63 0.92 -2.41
CA GLY A 55 11.02 0.45 -2.43
C GLY A 55 11.43 -0.37 -1.18
N THR A 56 10.65 -0.36 -0.09
CA THR A 56 10.98 -1.11 1.14
C THR A 56 9.82 -2.00 1.61
N TYR A 57 8.59 -1.53 1.48
CA TYR A 57 7.40 -2.22 1.93
C TYR A 57 6.36 -2.32 0.83
N TYR A 58 5.49 -3.33 0.95
CA TYR A 58 4.27 -3.42 0.16
C TYR A 58 3.08 -2.98 1.01
N TYR A 59 2.09 -2.41 0.35
CA TYR A 59 0.87 -1.91 0.96
C TYR A 59 -0.34 -2.44 0.19
N LYS A 60 -1.43 -2.62 0.93
CA LYS A 60 -2.76 -2.81 0.39
C LYS A 60 -3.58 -1.61 0.84
N ARG A 61 -3.87 -0.69 -0.09
CA ARG A 61 -4.50 0.61 0.21
C ARG A 61 -3.66 1.37 1.25
N ALA A 62 -4.24 1.76 2.38
CA ALA A 62 -3.51 2.45 3.46
C ALA A 62 -2.74 1.51 4.41
N THR A 63 -2.86 0.19 4.25
CA THR A 63 -2.32 -0.78 5.21
C THR A 63 -1.02 -1.39 4.72
N LYS A 64 0.04 -1.30 5.53
CA LYS A 64 1.30 -1.99 5.30
C LYS A 64 1.14 -3.51 5.43
N LEU A 65 1.66 -4.25 4.46
CA LEU A 65 1.67 -5.71 4.48
C LEU A 65 2.90 -6.22 5.25
N PRO A 66 2.76 -7.27 6.09
CA PRO A 66 3.87 -7.91 6.80
C PRO A 66 4.64 -8.88 5.88
N VAL A 67 5.10 -8.36 4.74
CA VAL A 67 5.98 -9.09 3.81
C VAL A 67 7.33 -9.32 4.50
N LYS A 68 7.82 -10.57 4.54
CA LYS A 68 9.10 -10.90 5.20
C LYS A 68 10.28 -10.66 4.28
N ASP A 69 10.10 -10.97 3.00
CA ASP A 69 11.10 -10.71 1.98
C ASP A 69 10.51 -9.88 0.84
N TYR A 70 10.82 -8.59 0.86
CA TYR A 70 10.39 -7.62 -0.13
C TYR A 70 10.76 -8.05 -1.56
N GLN A 71 11.97 -8.60 -1.76
CA GLN A 71 12.50 -8.87 -3.11
C GLN A 71 11.82 -10.05 -3.79
N THR A 72 11.27 -10.99 -3.01
CA THR A 72 10.65 -12.20 -3.53
C THR A 72 9.13 -12.17 -3.49
N PHE A 73 8.53 -11.04 -3.12
CA PHE A 73 7.08 -10.88 -3.04
C PHE A 73 6.44 -10.79 -4.41
N ILE A 74 5.68 -11.83 -4.78
CA ILE A 74 5.06 -11.98 -6.09
C ILE A 74 3.58 -12.35 -5.99
N HIS A 75 2.80 -11.96 -7.00
CA HIS A 75 1.41 -12.37 -7.15
C HIS A 75 1.35 -13.82 -7.66
N LEU A 76 0.49 -14.63 -7.06
CA LEU A 76 0.23 -16.00 -7.53
C LEU A 76 -1.03 -16.05 -8.39
N LYS A 77 -2.20 -15.88 -7.75
CA LYS A 77 -3.52 -15.93 -8.39
C LYS A 77 -4.57 -15.40 -7.41
N GLY A 78 -5.60 -14.71 -7.89
CA GLY A 78 -6.67 -14.21 -7.03
C GLY A 78 -6.13 -13.28 -5.95
N GLU A 79 -6.52 -13.48 -4.69
CA GLU A 79 -5.94 -12.75 -3.55
C GLU A 79 -4.59 -13.31 -3.07
N PHE A 80 -4.07 -14.39 -3.65
CA PHE A 80 -2.87 -15.05 -3.16
C PHE A 80 -1.59 -14.43 -3.70
N TRP A 81 -0.68 -14.11 -2.78
CA TRP A 81 0.67 -13.65 -3.03
C TRP A 81 1.64 -14.52 -2.25
N LYS A 82 2.93 -14.49 -2.55
CA LYS A 82 3.95 -15.16 -1.73
C LYS A 82 5.25 -14.42 -1.73
N ASP A 83 6.03 -14.60 -0.68
CA ASP A 83 7.47 -14.39 -0.72
C ASP A 83 8.20 -15.74 -0.64
N ARG A 84 9.52 -15.74 -0.44
CA ARG A 84 10.30 -16.98 -0.29
C ARG A 84 10.01 -17.78 0.99
N TYR A 85 9.35 -17.18 1.98
CA TYR A 85 9.12 -17.78 3.29
C TYR A 85 7.67 -18.26 3.46
N GLN A 86 6.70 -17.60 2.81
CA GLN A 86 5.29 -17.83 3.10
C GLN A 86 4.34 -17.34 1.99
N VAL A 87 3.13 -17.89 2.01
CA VAL A 87 2.00 -17.47 1.18
C VAL A 87 1.07 -16.56 1.96
N TYR A 88 0.55 -15.54 1.28
CA TYR A 88 -0.34 -14.51 1.80
C TYR A 88 -1.70 -14.55 1.13
N SER A 89 -2.77 -14.39 1.90
CA SER A 89 -4.10 -14.05 1.39
C SER A 89 -4.35 -12.55 1.56
N VAL A 90 -4.30 -11.80 0.46
CA VAL A 90 -4.40 -10.33 0.44
C VAL A 90 -5.76 -9.89 -0.12
N SER A 91 -6.82 -10.21 0.61
CA SER A 91 -8.20 -9.81 0.31
C SER A 91 -8.59 -8.50 1.00
N ASN A 92 -9.82 -8.03 0.74
CA ASN A 92 -10.42 -6.93 1.48
C ASN A 92 -11.67 -7.45 2.20
N PRO A 93 -11.84 -7.19 3.52
CA PRO A 93 -10.88 -6.55 4.42
C PRO A 93 -9.62 -7.40 4.61
N ILE A 94 -8.50 -6.77 4.92
CA ILE A 94 -7.27 -7.48 5.29
C ILE A 94 -7.53 -8.10 6.66
N ASP A 95 -7.56 -9.43 6.73
CA ASP A 95 -7.62 -10.15 8.00
C ASP A 95 -6.18 -10.49 8.45
N PRO A 96 -5.65 -9.83 9.49
CA PRO A 96 -4.29 -10.11 9.98
C PRO A 96 -4.11 -11.55 10.50
N GLY A 97 -5.20 -12.21 10.94
CA GLY A 97 -5.17 -13.57 11.46
C GLY A 97 -5.12 -14.65 10.37
N HIS A 98 -5.58 -14.32 9.16
CA HIS A 98 -5.59 -15.23 7.99
C HIS A 98 -4.65 -14.77 6.87
N LEU A 99 -3.77 -13.80 7.14
CA LEU A 99 -2.82 -13.32 6.15
C LEU A 99 -1.75 -14.36 5.81
N PHE A 100 -1.69 -15.48 6.52
CA PHE A 100 -0.71 -16.54 6.33
C PHE A 100 -1.44 -17.84 6.03
N ILE A 101 -1.07 -18.50 4.93
CA ILE A 101 -1.50 -19.88 4.67
C ILE A 101 -0.33 -20.77 5.09
N ARG A 102 -0.58 -21.67 6.04
CA ARG A 102 0.37 -22.70 6.46
C ARG A 102 0.34 -23.86 5.49
#